data_AF-A0A3E1Y2E8-F1
#
_entry.id   AF-A0A3E1Y2E8-F1
#
_cell.length_a   1.000
_cell.length_b   1.000
_cell.length_c   1.000
_cell.angle_alpha   90.00
_cell.angle_beta   90.00
_cell.angle_gamma   90.00
#
_symmetry.space_group_name_H-M   'P 1'
#
loop_
_entity.id
_entity.type
_entity.pdbx_description
1 polymer ?
#
loop_
_entity_poly.entity_id
_entity_poly.type
_entity_poly.pdbx_seq_one_letter_code
_entity_poly.pdbx_strand_id
1 'polypeptide(L)'
;MKQIWENLKYPLYLILVVIFIFSKERIFNLVFPPGKKYGVAFNAERKRLGIDTLPATWTTKDKYKTSKIWYPPNRQDSGSFRNSKMVIIQSGEIIYEGDTYKRIIDRKAELLSVQCKFDTVNNWEYMYYNENISPSNINVTKTQSDSILKIWGLKD
;
A
#
# COMPACT_ATOMS: atom_id res chain seq x y z
N MET A 1 -39.63 -18.47 34.79
CA MET A 1 -38.29 -18.16 34.21
C MET A 1 -38.03 -18.81 32.86
N LYS A 2 -38.17 -20.15 32.70
CA LYS A 2 -37.96 -20.84 31.41
C LYS A 2 -38.81 -20.30 30.23
N GLN A 3 -40.11 -20.07 30.45
CA GLN A 3 -41.05 -19.57 29.43
C GLN A 3 -40.69 -18.17 28.90
N ILE A 4 -40.23 -17.28 29.79
CA ILE A 4 -39.81 -15.91 29.46
C ILE A 4 -38.56 -15.97 28.57
N TRP A 5 -37.63 -16.86 28.90
CA TRP A 5 -36.42 -17.08 28.12
C TRP A 5 -36.71 -17.62 26.71
N GLU A 6 -37.63 -18.58 26.56
CA GLU A 6 -38.06 -19.08 25.24
C GLU A 6 -38.66 -17.96 24.36
N ASN A 7 -39.48 -17.08 24.93
CA ASN A 7 -40.11 -15.98 24.21
C ASN A 7 -39.13 -14.85 23.84
N LEU A 8 -38.05 -14.67 24.60
CA LEU A 8 -37.04 -13.63 24.37
C LEU A 8 -35.94 -14.05 23.39
N LYS A 9 -35.73 -15.35 23.14
CA LYS A 9 -34.70 -15.85 22.21
C LYS A 9 -34.87 -15.30 20.79
N TYR A 10 -36.07 -15.38 20.21
CA TYR A 10 -36.31 -14.98 18.82
C TYR A 10 -36.12 -13.47 18.59
N PRO A 11 -36.65 -12.57 19.43
CA PRO A 11 -36.32 -11.14 19.36
C PRO A 11 -34.83 -10.87 19.50
N LEU A 12 -34.13 -11.57 20.40
CA LEU A 12 -32.69 -11.41 20.59
C LEU A 12 -31.90 -11.83 19.35
N TYR A 13 -32.24 -12.97 18.72
CA TYR A 13 -31.66 -13.39 17.45
C TYR A 13 -31.90 -12.36 16.35
N LEU A 14 -33.10 -11.80 16.27
CA LEU A 14 -33.44 -10.80 15.27
C LEU A 14 -32.63 -9.51 15.46
N ILE A 15 -32.49 -9.04 16.71
CA ILE A 15 -31.64 -7.89 17.07
C ILE A 15 -30.18 -8.16 16.70
N LEU A 16 -29.65 -9.35 16.99
CA LEU A 16 -28.27 -9.71 16.64
C LEU A 16 -28.04 -9.76 15.12
N VAL A 17 -29.00 -10.29 14.36
CA VAL A 17 -28.96 -10.30 12.88
C VAL A 17 -28.98 -8.88 12.33
N VAL A 18 -29.86 -8.01 12.85
CA VAL A 18 -29.94 -6.60 12.47
C VAL A 18 -28.62 -5.89 12.77
N ILE A 19 -28.09 -6.02 13.98
CA ILE A 19 -26.79 -5.44 14.36
C ILE A 19 -25.70 -5.94 13.41
N PHE A 20 -25.67 -7.22 13.08
CA PHE A 20 -24.67 -7.78 12.17
C PHE A 20 -24.80 -7.22 10.75
N ILE A 21 -26.01 -7.11 10.20
CA ILE A 21 -26.27 -6.55 8.87
C ILE A 21 -25.79 -5.09 8.79
N PHE A 22 -26.08 -4.28 9.80
CA PHE A 22 -25.70 -2.87 9.84
C PHE A 22 -24.22 -2.65 10.22
N SER A 23 -23.61 -3.59 10.96
CA SER A 23 -22.22 -3.50 11.40
C SER A 23 -21.25 -4.19 10.44
N LYS A 24 -21.72 -4.96 9.45
CA LYS A 24 -20.88 -5.78 8.58
C LYS A 24 -19.76 -4.98 7.91
N GLU A 25 -20.06 -3.77 7.43
CA GLU A 25 -19.08 -2.94 6.73
C GLU A 25 -18.06 -2.37 7.71
N ARG A 26 -18.48 -2.02 8.93
CA ARG A 26 -17.58 -1.55 9.99
C ARG A 26 -16.66 -2.64 10.49
N ILE A 27 -17.20 -3.85 10.73
CA ILE A 27 -16.42 -5.05 11.09
C ILE A 27 -15.47 -5.42 9.95
N PHE A 28 -15.96 -5.39 8.71
CA PHE A 28 -15.16 -5.64 7.53
C PHE A 28 -14.00 -4.64 7.40
N ASN A 29 -14.26 -3.34 7.59
CA ASN A 29 -13.22 -2.29 7.54
C ASN A 29 -12.28 -2.29 8.75
N LEU A 30 -12.66 -2.90 9.88
CA LEU A 30 -11.77 -3.16 11.01
C LEU A 30 -10.73 -4.24 10.64
N VAL A 31 -11.14 -5.27 9.91
CA VAL A 31 -10.25 -6.38 9.49
C VAL A 31 -9.48 -6.02 8.21
N PHE A 32 -10.13 -5.34 7.26
CA PHE A 32 -9.59 -4.93 5.97
C PHE A 32 -9.74 -3.42 5.79
N PRO A 33 -8.78 -2.64 6.29
CA PRO A 33 -8.91 -1.19 6.25
C PRO A 33 -9.03 -0.69 4.80
N PRO A 34 -9.94 0.26 4.53
CA PRO A 34 -10.23 0.68 3.16
C PRO A 34 -9.04 1.41 2.55
N GLY A 35 -8.72 1.12 1.28
CA GLY A 35 -7.65 1.81 0.55
C GLY A 35 -7.80 3.33 0.54
N LYS A 36 -9.03 3.86 0.60
CA LYS A 36 -9.27 5.31 0.66
C LYS A 36 -8.59 5.99 1.86
N LYS A 37 -8.51 5.32 3.02
CA LYS A 37 -7.87 5.86 4.24
C LYS A 37 -6.35 5.99 4.09
N TYR A 38 -5.71 5.01 3.44
CA TYR A 38 -4.25 4.91 3.34
C TYR A 38 -3.70 5.35 1.98
N GLY A 39 -4.58 5.66 1.02
CA GLY A 39 -4.24 6.26 -0.26
C GLY A 39 -3.98 7.76 -0.13
N VAL A 40 -4.56 8.56 -1.01
CA VAL A 40 -4.31 10.01 -1.10
C VAL A 40 -4.58 10.75 0.23
N ALA A 41 -5.57 10.29 1.01
CA ALA A 41 -5.90 10.89 2.31
C ALA A 41 -4.73 10.88 3.30
N PHE A 42 -3.77 9.97 3.16
CA PHE A 42 -2.59 9.85 4.03
C PHE A 42 -1.39 10.71 3.54
N ASN A 43 -1.51 11.44 2.43
CA ASN A 43 -0.39 12.20 1.85
C ASN A 43 0.17 13.29 2.75
N ALA A 44 -0.64 13.89 3.62
CA ALA A 44 -0.15 14.89 4.58
C ALA A 44 0.90 14.27 5.53
N GLU A 45 0.61 13.07 6.01
CA GLU A 45 1.52 12.33 6.88
C GLU A 45 2.75 11.82 6.13
N ARG A 46 2.60 11.38 4.88
CA ARG A 46 3.75 11.04 4.01
C ARG A 46 4.72 12.20 3.88
N LYS A 47 4.23 13.42 3.63
CA LYS A 47 5.08 14.62 3.56
C LYS A 47 5.83 14.86 4.87
N ARG A 48 5.16 14.72 6.02
CA ARG A 48 5.78 14.85 7.35
C ARG A 48 6.90 13.84 7.56
N LEU A 49 6.75 12.63 7.02
CA LEU A 49 7.70 11.53 7.12
C LEU A 49 8.78 11.51 6.03
N GLY A 50 8.73 12.44 5.05
CA GLY A 50 9.63 12.45 3.91
C GLY A 50 9.40 11.32 2.89
N ILE A 51 8.19 10.74 2.87
CA ILE A 51 7.76 9.70 1.92
C ILE A 51 7.08 10.36 0.72
N ASP A 52 7.32 9.82 -0.47
CA ASP A 52 6.71 10.33 -1.70
C ASP A 52 5.19 10.18 -1.68
N THR A 53 4.49 11.30 -1.85
CA THR A 53 3.03 11.33 -1.87
C THR A 53 2.44 10.50 -2.99
N LEU A 54 1.29 9.89 -2.76
CA LEU A 54 0.56 9.13 -3.76
C LEU A 54 -0.24 10.08 -4.68
N PRO A 55 -0.08 10.05 -6.01
CA PRO A 55 -0.87 10.88 -6.92
C PRO A 55 -2.36 10.54 -6.86
N ALA A 56 -3.23 11.56 -7.00
CA ALA A 56 -4.68 11.38 -6.92
C ALA A 56 -5.27 10.54 -8.07
N THR A 57 -4.55 10.45 -9.19
CA THR A 57 -4.94 9.69 -10.37
C THR A 57 -4.69 8.18 -10.22
N TRP A 58 -3.94 7.77 -9.19
CA TRP A 58 -3.60 6.37 -8.98
C TRP A 58 -4.73 5.63 -8.28
N THR A 59 -5.00 4.41 -8.73
CA THR A 59 -6.11 3.61 -8.21
C THR A 59 -5.62 2.29 -7.65
N THR A 60 -6.35 1.77 -6.67
CA THR A 60 -6.14 0.43 -6.12
C THR A 60 -7.38 -0.41 -6.33
N LYS A 61 -7.18 -1.66 -6.74
CA LYS A 61 -8.25 -2.66 -6.82
C LYS A 61 -8.32 -3.52 -5.55
N ASP A 62 -7.36 -3.37 -4.63
CA ASP A 62 -7.23 -4.21 -3.44
C ASP A 62 -8.19 -3.80 -2.32
N LYS A 63 -9.43 -4.29 -2.41
CA LYS A 63 -10.45 -4.05 -1.37
C LYS A 63 -10.24 -4.93 -0.13
N TYR A 64 -9.80 -6.18 -0.32
CA TYR A 64 -9.88 -7.25 0.69
C TYR A 64 -8.54 -7.70 1.27
N LYS A 65 -7.45 -6.96 1.05
CA LYS A 65 -6.11 -7.34 1.52
C LYS A 65 -5.57 -6.32 2.53
N THR A 66 -4.76 -6.79 3.46
CA THR A 66 -3.95 -5.95 4.36
C THR A 66 -2.89 -5.18 3.58
N SER A 67 -2.40 -5.74 2.47
CA SER A 67 -1.63 -5.03 1.47
C SER A 67 -2.56 -4.28 0.51
N LYS A 68 -2.20 -3.03 0.22
CA LYS A 68 -2.86 -2.17 -0.75
C LYS A 68 -1.83 -1.75 -1.78
N ILE A 69 -2.08 -2.04 -3.06
CA ILE A 69 -1.20 -1.60 -4.14
C ILE A 69 -1.95 -0.61 -5.02
N TRP A 70 -1.35 0.55 -5.23
CA TRP A 70 -1.80 1.55 -6.18
C TRP A 70 -0.93 1.54 -7.41
N TYR A 71 -1.57 1.68 -8.56
CA TYR A 71 -0.93 1.74 -9.86
C TYR A 71 -1.30 3.05 -10.57
N PRO A 72 -0.43 3.55 -11.46
CA PRO A 72 -0.81 4.61 -12.38
C PRO A 72 -1.97 4.14 -13.28
N PRO A 73 -2.80 5.09 -13.78
CA PRO A 73 -3.95 4.74 -14.62
C PRO A 73 -3.55 4.09 -15.95
N ASN A 74 -2.38 4.48 -16.48
CA ASN A 74 -1.85 3.95 -17.73
C ASN A 74 -0.56 3.18 -17.45
N ARG A 75 -0.46 1.99 -18.05
CA ARG A 75 0.78 1.23 -18.08
C ARG A 75 1.73 1.89 -19.08
N GLN A 76 2.98 2.06 -18.70
CA GLN A 76 4.02 2.54 -19.58
C GLN A 76 4.90 1.36 -20.03
N ASP A 77 5.21 1.34 -21.33
CA ASP A 77 5.97 0.26 -21.97
C ASP A 77 7.40 0.70 -22.35
N SER A 78 7.74 1.97 -22.12
CA SER A 78 9.07 2.55 -22.35
C SER A 78 9.34 3.70 -21.38
N GLY A 79 10.61 4.08 -21.25
CA GLY A 79 11.03 5.23 -20.44
C GLY A 79 11.08 4.94 -18.94
N SER A 80 11.19 6.01 -18.15
CA SER A 80 11.31 5.96 -16.69
C SER A 80 10.03 6.43 -16.02
N PHE A 81 9.52 5.68 -15.04
CA PHE A 81 8.28 6.02 -14.35
C PHE A 81 8.16 5.38 -12.96
N ARG A 82 7.34 5.99 -12.11
CA ARG A 82 6.87 5.36 -10.88
C ARG A 82 5.83 4.29 -11.24
N ASN A 83 6.11 3.04 -10.90
CA ASN A 83 5.34 1.87 -11.33
C ASN A 83 4.23 1.51 -10.35
N SER A 84 4.50 1.55 -9.05
CA SER A 84 3.54 1.16 -8.03
C SER A 84 3.89 1.71 -6.66
N LYS A 85 2.87 1.84 -5.81
CA LYS A 85 3.00 2.12 -4.38
C LYS A 85 2.31 0.99 -3.64
N MET A 86 2.99 0.42 -2.66
CA MET A 86 2.47 -0.60 -1.78
C MET A 86 2.42 -0.08 -0.35
N VAL A 87 1.33 -0.34 0.35
CA VAL A 87 1.19 -0.11 1.79
C VAL A 87 0.71 -1.41 2.41
N ILE A 88 1.35 -1.88 3.48
CA ILE A 88 0.86 -3.02 4.27
C ILE A 88 0.38 -2.49 5.61
N ILE A 89 -0.86 -2.86 5.94
CA ILE A 89 -1.56 -2.42 7.12
C ILE A 89 -1.82 -3.62 8.02
N GLN A 90 -1.39 -3.53 9.28
CA GLN A 90 -1.67 -4.55 10.29
C GLN A 90 -2.27 -3.88 11.51
N SER A 91 -3.36 -4.45 12.05
CA SER A 91 -4.07 -3.90 13.22
C SER A 91 -4.47 -2.41 13.09
N GLY A 92 -4.69 -1.94 11.87
CA GLY A 92 -5.06 -0.54 11.59
C GLY A 92 -3.88 0.43 11.42
N GLU A 93 -2.66 -0.03 11.63
CA GLU A 93 -1.43 0.75 11.50
C GLU A 93 -0.65 0.37 10.23
N ILE A 94 0.05 1.34 9.64
CA ILE A 94 0.94 1.05 8.52
C ILE A 94 2.22 0.45 9.10
N ILE A 95 2.53 -0.79 8.73
CA ILE A 95 3.78 -1.46 9.12
C ILE A 95 4.85 -1.36 8.03
N TYR A 96 4.43 -1.09 6.80
CA TYR A 96 5.30 -1.02 5.65
C TYR A 96 4.71 -0.10 4.59
N GLU A 97 5.56 0.73 4.00
CA GLU A 97 5.24 1.45 2.78
C GLU A 97 6.40 1.40 1.79
N GLY A 98 6.10 1.17 0.52
CA GLY A 98 7.10 1.07 -0.53
C GLY A 98 6.66 1.68 -1.85
N ASP A 99 7.62 2.23 -2.57
CA ASP A 99 7.50 2.67 -3.95
C ASP A 99 8.38 1.82 -4.83
N THR A 100 7.85 1.45 -5.99
CA THR A 100 8.62 0.83 -7.06
C THR A 100 8.66 1.78 -8.24
N TYR A 101 9.87 2.08 -8.68
CA TYR A 101 10.19 2.80 -9.89
C TYR A 101 10.70 1.81 -10.93
N LYS A 102 10.38 2.07 -12.19
CA LYS A 102 10.76 1.22 -13.31
C LYS A 102 11.33 2.08 -14.42
N ARG A 103 12.39 1.60 -15.06
CA ARG A 103 12.90 2.13 -16.32
C ARG A 103 12.94 1.01 -17.35
N ILE A 104 12.42 1.28 -18.55
CA ILE A 104 12.41 0.33 -19.67
C ILE A 104 13.23 0.93 -20.81
N ILE A 105 14.31 0.24 -21.18
CA ILE A 105 15.20 0.57 -22.31
C ILE A 105 15.37 -0.70 -23.12
N ASP A 106 15.14 -0.65 -24.43
CA ASP A 106 15.31 -1.79 -25.35
C ASP A 106 14.64 -3.09 -24.85
N ARG A 107 13.41 -2.95 -24.33
CA ARG A 107 12.58 -4.02 -23.73
C ARG A 107 13.10 -4.66 -22.44
N LYS A 108 14.21 -4.17 -21.89
CA LYS A 108 14.77 -4.64 -20.62
C LYS A 108 14.37 -3.73 -19.47
N ALA A 109 14.16 -4.32 -18.30
CA ALA A 109 13.68 -3.60 -17.13
C ALA A 109 14.78 -3.34 -16.11
N GLU A 110 14.86 -2.09 -15.66
CA GLU A 110 15.50 -1.72 -14.41
C GLU A 110 14.41 -1.38 -13.39
N LEU A 111 14.62 -1.81 -12.14
CA LEU A 111 13.69 -1.55 -11.04
C LEU A 111 14.45 -0.92 -9.88
N LEU A 112 13.84 0.08 -9.27
CA LEU A 112 14.31 0.64 -8.01
C LEU A 112 13.14 0.60 -7.03
N SER A 113 13.34 -0.05 -5.89
CA SER A 113 12.36 -0.08 -4.81
C SER A 113 12.85 0.74 -3.63
N VAL A 114 12.04 1.67 -3.16
CA VAL A 114 12.29 2.53 -2.00
C VAL A 114 11.25 2.18 -0.94
N GLN A 115 11.68 1.72 0.22
CA GLN A 115 10.80 1.08 1.20
C GLN A 115 11.09 1.60 2.61
N CYS A 116 10.04 1.76 3.40
CA CYS A 116 10.11 2.12 4.81
C CYS A 116 9.33 1.08 5.61
N LYS A 117 10.02 0.43 6.56
CA LYS A 117 9.45 -0.52 7.52
C LYS A 117 9.21 0.20 8.83
N PHE A 118 7.94 0.36 9.19
CA PHE A 118 7.52 1.04 10.43
C PHE A 118 7.47 0.10 11.63
N ASP A 119 7.41 -1.22 11.39
CA ASP A 119 7.40 -2.25 12.43
C ASP A 119 8.71 -2.34 13.23
N THR A 120 9.81 -1.85 12.65
CA THR A 120 11.17 -1.94 13.18
C THR A 120 11.88 -0.61 12.95
N VAL A 121 11.94 0.25 13.99
CA VAL A 121 12.68 1.52 14.03
C VAL A 121 12.80 2.22 12.66
N ASN A 122 11.67 2.52 12.00
CA ASN A 122 11.58 3.21 10.70
C ASN A 122 12.75 2.89 9.74
N ASN A 123 13.00 1.61 9.49
CA ASN A 123 14.16 1.21 8.71
C ASN A 123 13.89 1.40 7.22
N TRP A 124 14.75 2.19 6.58
CA TRP A 124 14.66 2.45 5.15
C TRP A 124 15.49 1.44 4.36
N GLU A 125 14.88 0.84 3.35
CA GLU A 125 15.52 -0.09 2.43
C GLU A 125 15.41 0.40 1.00
N TYR A 126 16.53 0.35 0.28
CA TYR A 126 16.61 0.74 -1.12
C TYR A 126 17.23 -0.42 -1.90
N MET A 127 16.48 -0.96 -2.86
CA MET A 127 16.90 -2.11 -3.67
C MET A 127 16.86 -1.76 -5.14
N TYR A 128 17.95 -2.03 -5.84
CA TYR A 128 18.07 -1.82 -7.28
C TYR A 128 18.21 -3.17 -7.99
N TYR A 129 17.54 -3.29 -9.12
CA TYR A 129 17.62 -4.45 -10.01
C TYR A 129 17.84 -3.97 -11.43
N ASN A 130 18.76 -4.61 -12.14
CA ASN A 130 19.03 -4.32 -13.54
C ASN A 130 19.27 -5.62 -14.29
N GLU A 131 18.32 -5.96 -15.16
CA GLU A 131 18.34 -7.17 -16.00
C GLU A 131 19.62 -7.28 -16.86
N ASN A 132 20.30 -6.18 -17.18
CA ASN A 132 21.56 -6.17 -17.95
C ASN A 132 22.81 -6.47 -17.13
N ILE A 133 22.83 -6.12 -15.85
CA ILE A 133 24.05 -6.12 -15.03
C ILE A 133 24.05 -7.31 -14.08
N SER A 134 22.93 -7.55 -13.40
CA SER A 134 22.77 -8.66 -12.47
C SER A 134 21.29 -9.03 -12.36
N PRO A 135 20.92 -10.32 -12.53
CA PRO A 135 19.54 -10.75 -12.35
C PRO A 135 19.11 -10.82 -10.87
N SER A 136 19.87 -10.24 -9.94
CA SER A 136 19.55 -10.16 -8.52
C SER A 136 19.35 -8.72 -8.04
N ASN A 137 18.55 -8.57 -6.98
CA ASN A 137 18.43 -7.29 -6.28
C ASN A 137 19.74 -6.96 -5.55
N ILE A 138 20.19 -5.72 -5.69
CA ILE A 138 21.35 -5.15 -5.01
C ILE A 138 20.86 -4.10 -4.03
N ASN A 139 21.31 -4.17 -2.78
CA ASN A 139 21.04 -3.11 -1.81
C ASN A 139 21.86 -1.87 -2.19
N VAL A 140 21.17 -0.73 -2.25
CA VAL A 140 21.79 0.57 -2.50
C VAL A 140 21.56 1.49 -1.31
N THR A 141 22.40 2.50 -1.19
CA THR A 141 22.21 3.57 -0.19
C THR A 141 21.11 4.53 -0.65
N LYS A 142 20.58 5.33 0.29
CA LYS A 142 19.66 6.42 -0.03
C LYS A 142 20.25 7.36 -1.11
N THR A 143 21.51 7.75 -0.98
CA THR A 143 22.19 8.65 -1.93
C THR A 143 22.29 8.06 -3.33
N GLN A 144 22.54 6.75 -3.44
CA GLN A 144 22.55 6.05 -4.72
C GLN A 144 21.14 5.96 -5.31
N SER A 145 20.13 5.65 -4.49
CA SER A 145 18.73 5.66 -4.90
C SER A 145 18.30 7.05 -5.43
N ASP A 146 18.65 8.12 -4.71
CA ASP A 146 18.38 9.49 -5.11
C ASP A 146 19.08 9.84 -6.45
N SER A 147 20.34 9.42 -6.61
CA SER A 147 21.08 9.59 -7.86
C SER A 147 20.44 8.84 -9.03
N ILE A 148 19.96 7.60 -8.82
CA ILE A 148 19.27 6.81 -9.84
C ILE A 148 17.98 7.52 -10.27
N LEU A 149 17.17 7.96 -9.30
CA LEU A 149 15.93 8.68 -9.60
C LEU A 149 16.18 9.98 -10.36
N LYS A 150 17.26 10.70 -10.04
CA LYS A 150 17.68 11.90 -10.76
C LYS A 150 18.10 11.61 -12.19
N ILE A 151 18.91 10.58 -12.42
CA ILE A 151 19.30 10.12 -13.77
C ILE A 151 18.06 9.71 -14.58
N TRP A 152 17.07 9.12 -13.90
CA TRP A 152 15.81 8.70 -14.52
C TRP A 152 14.83 9.86 -14.76
N GLY A 153 15.14 11.08 -14.30
CA GLY A 153 14.26 12.24 -14.42
C GLY A 153 13.00 12.17 -13.54
N LEU A 154 13.06 11.40 -12.44
CA LEU A 154 11.95 11.19 -11.51
C LEU A 154 12.12 11.94 -10.19
N LYS A 155 13.24 12.65 -10.02
CA LYS A 155 13.58 13.46 -8.86
C LYS A 155 14.51 14.60 -9.26
N ASP A 156 14.30 15.77 -8.69
CA ASP A 156 15.11 16.98 -8.93
C ASP A 156 16.39 17.02 -8.07
#